data_AF-A0A3R7UBM0-F1
#
_entry.id   AF-A0A3R7UBM0-F1
#
_cell.length_a   1.000
_cell.length_b   1.000
_cell.length_c   1.000
_cell.angle_alpha   90.00
_cell.angle_beta   90.00
_cell.angle_gamma   90.00
#
_symmetry.space_group_name_H-M   'P 1'
#
loop_
_entity.id
_entity.type
_entity.pdbx_description
1 polymer ?
#
loop_
_entity_poly.entity_id
_entity_poly.type
_entity_poly.pdbx_seq_one_letter_code
_entity_poly.pdbx_strand_id
1 'polypeptide(L)'
;MRLNEEDIEHVLTQKGVEQPKVKDIMSEIKRLEDEEAERAKLQSASRKKKKMVLVASDPDDRFMQVVDVPVWVVQMNEEDNHTEVIEKINSATYAYNNDVLNGNKKNSRKSPVYKVSESLEQVTAKYFKEEEISVKTKEPTVIVRTDNQIPQS
;
A
#
# COMPACT_ATOMS: atom_id res chain seq x y z
N MET A 1 -6.28 14.50 -22.22
CA MET A 1 -7.45 14.92 -23.04
C MET A 1 -8.41 13.75 -23.03
N ARG A 2 -9.59 13.87 -22.43
CA ARG A 2 -10.63 12.84 -22.51
C ARG A 2 -11.42 13.11 -23.77
N LEU A 3 -11.64 12.10 -24.62
CA LEU A 3 -12.62 12.19 -25.67
C LEU A 3 -14.02 12.23 -25.03
N ASN A 4 -14.87 13.09 -25.57
CA ASN A 4 -16.27 13.27 -25.20
C ASN A 4 -17.17 12.50 -26.17
N GLU A 5 -18.36 12.10 -25.72
CA GLU A 5 -19.31 11.29 -26.51
C GLU A 5 -19.61 11.93 -27.89
N GLU A 6 -19.72 13.26 -27.93
CA GLU A 6 -19.96 14.03 -29.16
C GLU A 6 -18.83 13.90 -30.19
N ASP A 7 -17.57 13.84 -29.74
CA ASP A 7 -16.41 13.67 -30.63
C ASP A 7 -16.40 12.27 -31.25
N ILE A 8 -16.82 11.26 -30.48
CA ILE A 8 -16.88 9.86 -30.93
C ILE A 8 -18.00 9.69 -31.96
N GLU A 9 -19.20 10.21 -31.68
CA GLU A 9 -20.31 10.20 -32.64
C GLU A 9 -19.97 10.94 -33.93
N HIS A 10 -19.29 12.08 -33.82
CA HIS A 10 -18.91 12.88 -34.98
C HIS A 10 -17.93 12.12 -35.90
N VAL A 11 -16.92 11.47 -35.33
CA VAL A 11 -15.94 10.68 -36.08
C VAL A 11 -16.61 9.47 -36.74
N LEU A 12 -17.48 8.74 -36.03
CA LEU A 12 -18.18 7.58 -36.58
C LEU A 12 -19.10 7.97 -37.75
N THR A 13 -19.80 9.09 -37.61
CA THR A 13 -20.66 9.63 -38.67
C THR A 13 -19.83 10.10 -39.87
N GLN A 14 -18.70 10.79 -39.66
CA GLN A 14 -17.77 11.19 -40.74
C GLN A 14 -17.20 9.99 -41.49
N LYS A 15 -17.01 8.86 -40.83
CA LYS A 15 -16.51 7.62 -41.43
C LYS A 15 -17.60 6.80 -42.14
N GLY A 16 -18.83 7.32 -42.19
CA GLY A 16 -19.93 6.70 -42.93
C GLY A 16 -20.60 5.54 -42.19
N VAL A 17 -20.47 5.45 -40.86
CA VAL A 17 -21.23 4.48 -40.06
C VAL A 17 -22.69 4.94 -40.00
N GLU A 18 -23.62 4.02 -40.28
CA GLU A 18 -25.05 4.32 -40.26
C GLU A 18 -25.53 4.70 -38.86
N GLN A 19 -26.40 5.71 -38.76
CA GLN A 19 -26.96 6.22 -37.49
C GLN A 19 -27.44 5.13 -36.50
N PRO A 20 -28.14 4.06 -36.92
CA PRO A 20 -28.53 2.98 -36.01
C PRO A 20 -27.32 2.28 -35.38
N LYS A 21 -26.28 2.00 -36.19
CA LYS A 21 -25.04 1.37 -35.71
C LYS A 21 -24.22 2.30 -34.82
N VAL A 22 -24.23 3.61 -35.10
CA VAL A 22 -23.60 4.60 -34.21
C VAL A 22 -24.25 4.57 -32.83
N LYS A 23 -25.60 4.56 -32.76
CA LYS A 23 -26.33 4.45 -31.49
C LYS A 23 -26.04 3.16 -30.75
N ASP A 24 -25.97 2.04 -31.46
CA ASP A 24 -25.63 0.75 -30.86
C ASP A 24 -24.21 0.78 -30.26
N ILE A 25 -23.23 1.32 -31.00
CA ILE A 25 -21.83 1.45 -30.53
C ILE A 25 -21.74 2.37 -29.31
N MET A 26 -22.41 3.53 -29.33
CA MET A 26 -22.42 4.46 -28.19
C MET A 26 -23.09 3.84 -26.95
N SER A 27 -24.15 3.05 -27.14
CA SER A 27 -24.80 2.34 -26.03
C SER A 27 -23.87 1.32 -25.37
N GLU A 28 -23.05 0.64 -26.18
CA GLU A 28 -22.09 -0.36 -25.71
C GLU A 28 -20.89 0.31 -25.02
N ILE A 29 -20.39 1.44 -25.54
CA ILE A 29 -19.36 2.24 -24.88
C ILE A 29 -19.84 2.69 -23.50
N LYS A 30 -21.06 3.23 -23.41
CA LYS A 30 -21.64 3.67 -22.14
C LYS A 30 -21.79 2.53 -21.14
N ARG A 31 -22.22 1.36 -21.60
CA ARG A 31 -22.29 0.14 -20.78
C ARG A 31 -20.92 -0.26 -20.21
N LEU A 32 -19.87 -0.19 -21.03
CA LEU A 32 -18.50 -0.49 -20.59
C LEU A 32 -17.96 0.55 -19.60
N GLU A 33 -18.26 1.83 -19.82
CA GLU A 33 -17.89 2.91 -18.88
C GLU A 33 -18.61 2.76 -17.54
N ASP A 34 -19.90 2.41 -17.53
CA ASP A 34 -20.67 2.15 -16.32
C ASP A 34 -20.13 0.92 -15.56
N GLU A 35 -19.76 -0.15 -16.27
CA GLU A 35 -19.10 -1.32 -15.67
C GLU A 35 -17.72 -0.98 -15.08
N GLU A 36 -16.92 -0.16 -15.77
CA GLU A 36 -15.61 0.27 -15.28
C GLU A 36 -15.76 1.20 -14.06
N ALA A 37 -16.75 2.09 -14.07
CA ALA A 37 -17.09 2.96 -12.95
C ALA A 37 -17.56 2.15 -11.72
N GLU A 38 -18.41 1.14 -11.90
CA GLU A 38 -18.83 0.26 -10.81
C GLU A 38 -17.68 -0.60 -10.28
N ARG A 39 -16.81 -1.14 -11.15
CA ARG A 39 -15.58 -1.83 -10.71
C ARG A 39 -14.67 -0.88 -9.92
N ALA A 40 -14.48 0.35 -10.38
CA ALA A 40 -13.68 1.35 -9.69
C ALA A 40 -14.30 1.74 -8.33
N LYS A 41 -15.63 1.87 -8.24
CA LYS A 41 -16.34 2.12 -6.97
C LYS A 41 -16.15 0.95 -6.01
N LEU A 42 -16.38 -0.28 -6.43
CA LEU A 42 -16.18 -1.49 -5.61
C LEU A 42 -14.73 -1.61 -5.13
N GLN A 43 -13.77 -1.28 -5.99
CA GLN A 43 -12.34 -1.30 -5.66
C GLN A 43 -11.93 -0.12 -4.74
N SER A 44 -12.61 1.02 -4.83
CA SER A 44 -12.42 2.16 -3.93
C SER A 44 -13.07 1.93 -2.55
N ALA A 45 -14.22 1.26 -2.51
CA ALA A 45 -14.93 0.91 -1.29
C ALA A 45 -14.16 -0.12 -0.44
N SER A 46 -13.34 -0.98 -1.07
CA SER A 46 -12.44 -1.88 -0.35
C SER A 46 -11.14 -1.22 0.12
N ARG A 47 -10.83 -0.01 -0.35
CA ARG A 47 -9.63 0.74 0.04
C ARG A 47 -9.85 1.36 1.42
N LYS A 48 -9.69 0.53 2.46
CA LYS A 48 -9.65 0.95 3.86
C LYS A 48 -8.68 2.13 4.04
N LYS A 49 -9.12 3.16 4.76
CA LYS A 49 -8.25 4.30 5.10
C LYS A 49 -7.07 3.81 5.93
N LYS A 50 -5.91 4.41 5.68
CA LYS A 50 -4.65 3.92 6.21
C LYS A 50 -3.97 4.96 7.10
N LYS A 51 -3.73 4.63 8.36
CA LYS A 51 -2.95 5.43 9.30
C LYS A 51 -1.49 5.01 9.31
N MET A 52 -0.59 5.96 9.50
CA MET A 52 0.82 5.68 9.83
C MET A 52 0.91 5.52 11.34
N VAL A 53 1.47 4.41 11.81
CA VAL A 53 1.65 4.16 13.24
C VAL A 53 3.14 4.03 13.51
N LEU A 54 3.61 4.83 14.46
CA LEU A 54 4.93 4.66 15.06
C LEU A 54 4.73 3.90 16.37
N VAL A 55 5.27 2.69 16.45
CA VAL A 55 5.21 1.89 17.68
C VAL A 55 6.56 1.94 18.35
N ALA A 56 6.60 2.54 19.54
CA ALA A 56 7.79 2.66 20.35
C ALA A 56 7.39 2.34 21.81
N SER A 57 7.88 1.23 22.34
CA SER A 57 7.62 0.80 23.73
C SER A 57 8.68 1.41 24.63
N ASP A 58 8.27 2.28 25.55
CA ASP A 58 9.19 2.90 26.51
C ASP A 58 8.58 3.08 27.92
N PRO A 59 8.37 1.99 28.65
CA PRO A 59 7.81 2.03 29.99
C PRO A 59 8.76 2.63 31.06
N ASP A 60 10.05 2.84 30.74
CA ASP A 60 11.07 3.27 31.72
C ASP A 60 11.87 4.51 31.27
N ASP A 61 11.32 5.36 30.38
CA ASP A 61 12.00 6.54 29.81
C ASP A 61 13.39 6.24 29.21
N ARG A 62 13.58 5.04 28.66
CA ARG A 62 14.83 4.60 28.01
C ARG A 62 15.11 5.42 26.76
N PHE A 63 14.10 5.96 26.08
CA PHE A 63 14.32 6.89 24.97
C PHE A 63 14.93 8.22 25.42
N MET A 64 14.86 8.59 26.71
CA MET A 64 15.59 9.73 27.27
C MET A 64 17.08 9.44 27.48
N GLN A 65 17.47 8.16 27.53
CA GLN A 65 18.84 7.72 27.85
C GLN A 65 19.63 7.24 26.63
N VAL A 66 18.97 7.05 25.48
CA VAL A 66 19.59 6.54 24.26
C VAL A 66 19.64 7.64 23.20
N VAL A 67 20.85 7.93 22.73
CA VAL A 67 21.06 8.78 21.54
C VAL A 67 20.68 7.96 20.30
N ASP A 68 19.83 8.52 19.43
CA ASP A 68 19.41 7.94 18.14
C ASP A 68 18.70 6.58 18.20
N VAL A 69 17.43 6.59 18.64
CA VAL A 69 16.58 5.39 18.65
C VAL A 69 16.19 4.99 17.22
N PRO A 70 16.59 3.79 16.73
CA PRO A 70 16.24 3.35 15.38
C PRO A 70 14.76 2.96 15.31
N VAL A 71 14.06 3.50 14.32
CA VAL A 71 12.63 3.26 14.11
C VAL A 71 12.30 3.00 12.64
N TRP A 72 11.24 2.23 12.42
CA TRP A 72 10.69 1.99 11.10
C TRP A 72 9.25 2.47 11.03
N VAL A 73 8.86 3.03 9.88
CA VAL A 73 7.51 3.49 9.63
C VAL A 73 6.71 2.37 8.97
N VAL A 74 5.64 1.95 9.62
CA VAL A 74 4.69 0.97 9.10
C VAL A 74 3.31 1.60 9.01
N GLN A 75 2.60 1.27 7.94
CA GLN A 75 1.22 1.69 7.71
C GLN A 75 0.29 0.48 7.87
N MET A 76 -0.83 0.69 8.56
CA MET A 76 -1.89 -0.30 8.79
C MET A 76 -3.27 0.32 8.54
N ASN A 77 -4.33 -0.47 8.52
CA ASN A 77 -5.67 0.08 8.40
C ASN A 77 -6.05 0.85 9.67
N GLU A 78 -6.91 1.86 9.52
CA GLU A 78 -7.33 2.70 10.65
C GLU A 78 -8.06 1.93 11.75
N GLU A 79 -8.86 0.94 11.37
CA GLU A 79 -9.64 0.10 12.29
C GLU A 79 -8.79 -0.98 13.00
N ASP A 80 -7.59 -1.27 12.49
CA ASP A 80 -6.74 -2.31 13.05
C ASP A 80 -6.10 -1.85 14.37
N ASN A 81 -5.98 -2.78 15.31
CA ASN A 81 -5.33 -2.56 16.59
C ASN A 81 -3.81 -2.42 16.39
N HIS A 82 -3.25 -1.28 16.81
CA HIS A 82 -1.82 -1.01 16.65
C HIS A 82 -0.91 -1.94 17.44
N THR A 83 -1.41 -2.56 18.51
CA THR A 83 -0.61 -3.47 19.34
C THR A 83 -0.25 -4.75 18.59
N GLU A 84 -0.99 -5.09 17.54
CA GLU A 84 -0.80 -6.30 16.73
C GLU A 84 0.25 -6.14 15.63
N VAL A 85 0.87 -4.95 15.49
CA VAL A 85 1.82 -4.69 14.38
C VAL A 85 2.99 -5.66 14.37
N ILE A 86 3.49 -6.05 15.55
CA ILE A 86 4.62 -6.99 15.67
C ILE A 86 4.18 -8.40 15.26
N GLU A 87 2.99 -8.82 15.65
CA GLU A 87 2.44 -10.13 15.27
C GLU A 87 2.25 -10.20 13.75
N LYS A 88 1.70 -9.16 13.12
CA LYS A 88 1.56 -9.04 11.66
C LYS A 88 2.92 -9.07 10.94
N ILE A 89 3.95 -8.41 11.48
CA ILE A 89 5.31 -8.49 10.95
C ILE A 89 5.85 -9.92 11.06
N ASN A 90 5.64 -10.59 12.19
CA ASN A 90 6.08 -11.97 12.40
C ASN A 90 5.40 -12.93 11.43
N SER A 91 4.08 -12.83 11.24
CA SER A 91 3.32 -13.64 10.28
C SER A 91 3.83 -13.46 8.85
N ALA A 92 4.00 -12.22 8.39
CA ALA A 92 4.59 -11.93 7.08
C ALA A 92 6.01 -12.50 6.93
N THR A 93 6.79 -12.47 8.01
CA THR A 93 8.15 -13.00 8.06
C THR A 93 8.17 -14.52 7.95
N TYR A 94 7.27 -15.22 8.66
CA TYR A 94 7.14 -16.66 8.59
C TYR A 94 6.70 -17.13 7.20
N ALA A 95 5.72 -16.45 6.59
CA ALA A 95 5.30 -16.72 5.22
C ALA A 95 6.47 -16.55 4.23
N TYR A 96 7.26 -15.49 4.38
CA TYR A 96 8.47 -15.28 3.59
C TYR A 96 9.51 -16.37 3.78
N ASN A 97 9.83 -16.71 5.03
CA ASN A 97 10.84 -17.71 5.35
C ASN A 97 10.44 -19.09 4.83
N ASN A 98 9.16 -19.47 4.94
CA ASN A 98 8.63 -20.71 4.38
C ASN A 98 8.86 -20.78 2.86
N ASP A 99 8.58 -19.70 2.13
CA ASP A 99 8.83 -19.63 0.68
C ASP A 99 10.32 -19.72 0.33
N VAL A 100 11.20 -19.15 1.14
CA VAL A 100 12.65 -19.25 0.95
C VAL A 100 13.15 -20.67 1.20
N LEU A 101 12.76 -21.26 2.33
CA LEU A 101 13.19 -22.59 2.74
C LEU A 101 12.69 -23.70 1.82
N ASN A 102 11.47 -23.56 1.28
CA ASN A 102 10.88 -24.51 0.34
C ASN A 102 11.39 -24.33 -1.11
N GLY A 103 12.32 -23.40 -1.36
CA GLY A 103 12.86 -23.16 -2.71
C GLY A 103 11.91 -22.43 -3.67
N ASN A 104 10.76 -21.96 -3.18
CA ASN A 104 9.80 -21.19 -3.97
C ASN A 104 10.36 -19.80 -4.35
N LYS A 105 11.32 -19.28 -3.59
CA LYS A 105 12.13 -18.11 -3.94
C LYS A 105 13.44 -18.51 -4.61
N LYS A 106 13.42 -18.64 -5.94
CA LYS A 106 14.56 -19.03 -6.80
C LYS A 106 15.70 -17.99 -6.92
N ASN A 107 15.91 -17.12 -5.93
CA ASN A 107 16.91 -16.06 -6.02
C ASN A 107 17.99 -16.29 -4.95
N SER A 108 19.23 -16.58 -5.38
CA SER A 108 20.35 -17.02 -4.53
C SER A 108 20.80 -16.01 -3.47
N ARG A 109 20.30 -14.77 -3.52
CA ARG A 109 20.58 -13.71 -2.54
C ARG A 109 19.55 -13.61 -1.41
N LYS A 110 18.50 -14.43 -1.41
CA LYS A 110 17.42 -14.35 -0.42
C LYS A 110 17.58 -15.44 0.62
N SER A 111 17.94 -15.03 1.83
CA SER A 111 18.03 -15.90 3.01
C SER A 111 16.79 -15.73 3.88
N PRO A 112 16.44 -16.76 4.69
CA PRO A 112 15.47 -16.57 5.76
C PRO A 112 15.99 -15.52 6.73
N VAL A 113 15.07 -14.72 7.29
CA VAL A 113 15.36 -13.63 8.22
C VAL A 113 14.81 -13.96 9.60
N TYR A 114 15.51 -13.53 10.65
CA TYR A 114 15.17 -13.91 12.03
C TYR A 114 15.03 -12.70 12.95
N LYS A 115 15.40 -11.51 12.47
CA LYS A 115 15.21 -10.25 13.21
C LYS A 115 14.14 -9.38 12.55
N VAL A 116 13.46 -8.59 13.37
CA VAL A 116 12.48 -7.59 12.87
C VAL A 116 13.15 -6.60 11.91
N SER A 117 14.37 -6.15 12.20
CA SER A 117 15.12 -5.27 11.31
C SER A 117 15.37 -5.90 9.93
N GLU A 118 15.85 -7.15 9.91
CA GLU A 118 16.09 -7.92 8.68
C GLU A 118 14.79 -8.15 7.90
N SER A 119 13.69 -8.39 8.62
CA SER A 119 12.36 -8.53 8.01
C SER A 119 11.93 -7.24 7.31
N LEU A 120 11.97 -6.12 8.03
CA LEU A 120 11.56 -4.83 7.50
C LEU A 120 12.43 -4.41 6.30
N GLU A 121 13.71 -4.77 6.28
CA GLU A 121 14.64 -4.52 5.18
C GLU A 121 14.40 -5.46 3.98
N GLN A 122 14.45 -6.78 4.18
CA GLN A 122 14.58 -7.77 3.10
C GLN A 122 13.25 -8.39 2.65
N VAL A 123 12.24 -8.48 3.53
CA VAL A 123 10.96 -9.10 3.18
C VAL A 123 10.27 -8.25 2.12
N THR A 124 9.83 -8.93 1.06
CA THR A 124 9.17 -8.29 -0.08
C THR A 124 7.76 -7.84 0.30
N ALA A 125 7.36 -6.67 -0.19
CA ALA A 125 6.08 -6.03 0.16
C ALA A 125 4.83 -6.91 -0.01
N LYS A 126 4.86 -7.96 -0.85
CA LYS A 126 3.74 -8.89 -1.02
C LYS A 126 3.29 -9.53 0.30
N TYR A 127 4.22 -10.01 1.14
CA TYR A 127 3.89 -10.71 2.39
C TYR A 127 3.30 -9.75 3.42
N PHE A 128 3.84 -8.53 3.50
CA PHE A 128 3.28 -7.50 4.37
C PHE A 128 1.86 -7.09 3.96
N LYS A 129 1.58 -7.04 2.65
CA LYS A 129 0.24 -6.71 2.14
C LYS A 129 -0.80 -7.79 2.46
N GLU A 130 -0.40 -9.07 2.52
CA GLU A 130 -1.27 -10.17 2.94
C GLU A 130 -1.71 -10.00 4.41
N GLU A 131 -0.84 -9.44 5.25
CA GLU A 131 -1.12 -9.09 6.65
C GLU A 131 -1.75 -7.70 6.85
N GLU A 132 -2.19 -7.07 5.74
CA GLU A 132 -2.77 -5.73 5.68
C GLU A 132 -1.84 -4.60 6.18
N ILE A 133 -0.52 -4.82 6.19
CA ILE A 133 0.47 -3.82 6.57
C ILE A 133 1.34 -3.39 5.38
N SER A 134 1.98 -2.24 5.51
CA SER A 134 2.88 -1.69 4.48
C SER A 134 4.07 -1.00 5.12
N VAL A 135 5.26 -1.58 4.93
CA VAL A 135 6.53 -1.01 5.37
C VAL A 135 6.89 0.19 4.49
N LYS A 136 7.15 1.35 5.09
CA LYS A 136 7.46 2.61 4.39
C LYS A 136 8.94 2.96 4.38
N THR A 137 9.66 2.60 5.44
CA THR A 137 11.10 2.76 5.52
C THR A 137 11.74 1.38 5.54
N LYS A 138 12.68 1.15 4.63
CA LYS A 138 13.46 -0.11 4.57
C LYS A 138 14.68 -0.05 5.47
N GLU A 139 15.28 1.12 5.56
CA GLU A 139 16.35 1.43 6.50
C GLU A 139 15.78 2.02 7.79
N PRO A 140 16.43 1.81 8.95
CA PRO A 140 16.04 2.46 10.19
C PRO A 140 16.20 3.98 10.06
N THR A 141 15.19 4.69 10.56
CA THR A 141 15.20 6.14 10.74
C THR A 141 15.39 6.46 12.23
N VAL A 142 15.51 7.73 12.60
CA VAL A 142 15.73 8.13 14.00
C VAL A 142 14.57 8.98 14.52
N ILE A 143 14.23 8.81 15.80
CA ILE A 143 13.33 9.74 16.48
C ILE A 143 14.09 11.02 16.82
N VAL A 144 13.62 12.16 16.33
CA VAL A 144 14.10 13.48 16.77
C VAL A 144 13.13 14.02 17.82
N ARG A 145 13.64 14.32 19.01
CA ARG A 145 12.85 14.91 20.09
C ARG A 145 12.61 16.39 19.82
N THR A 146 11.39 16.85 20.06
CA THR A 146 11.01 18.26 20.07
C THR A 146 10.21 18.55 21.34
N ASP A 147 10.34 19.77 21.87
CA ASP A 147 9.49 20.35 22.92
C ASP A 147 8.18 20.95 22.36
N ASN A 148 7.97 20.79 21.05
CA ASN A 148 6.83 21.32 20.31
C ASN A 148 6.71 22.85 20.40
N GLN A 149 7.83 23.56 20.55
CA GLN A 149 7.90 25.02 20.52
C GLN A 149 8.68 25.50 19.30
N ILE A 150 8.20 26.56 18.66
CA ILE A 150 8.96 27.31 17.67
C ILE A 150 9.51 28.56 18.39
N PRO A 151 10.83 28.81 18.36
CA PRO A 151 11.40 30.01 18.97
C PRO A 151 10.74 31.27 18.41
N GLN A 152 10.25 32.16 19.27
CA GLN A 152 9.82 33.48 18.86
C GLN A 152 11.06 34.38 18.69
N SER A 153 11.14 35.05 17.55
CA SER A 153 12.21 36.01 17.19
C SER A 153 12.18 37.25 18.04
#